data_AF-A0A3B8IM36-F1
#
_entry.id   AF-A0A3B8IM36-F1
#
_cell.length_a   1.000
_cell.length_b   1.000
_cell.length_c   1.000
_cell.angle_alpha   90.00
_cell.angle_beta   90.00
_cell.angle_gamma   90.00
#
_symmetry.space_group_name_H-M   'P 1'
#
loop_
_entity.id
_entity.type
_entity.pdbx_description
1 polymer ?
#
loop_
_entity_poly.entity_id
_entity_poly.type
_entity_poly.pdbx_seq_one_letter_code
_entity_poly.pdbx_strand_id
1 'polypeptide(L)'
;VVVTAFGMERDEKRLGYSITQLDASAVEVKEPNVVNSLSGKVAGVTVNRTAGGPGGSTRVLIRGNNKLTGNNQPLYVVDGVPINNANLGPAIRWGGYDYGDGIGDIVSDDIESISILKGPNGAALYGSR
;
A
#
# COMPACT_ATOMS: atom_id res chain seq x y z
N VAL A 1 9.14 3.45 -17.54
CA VAL A 1 9.39 4.76 -16.91
C VAL A 1 8.66 4.77 -15.57
N VAL A 2 9.19 5.41 -14.53
CA VAL A 2 8.63 5.30 -13.17
C VAL A 2 7.99 6.62 -12.79
N VAL A 3 6.74 6.57 -12.33
CA VAL A 3 6.04 7.75 -11.83
C VAL A 3 6.56 8.00 -10.42
N THR A 4 7.30 9.08 -10.24
CA THR A 4 7.77 9.49 -8.91
C THR A 4 6.78 10.46 -8.29
N ALA A 5 7.03 10.86 -7.04
CA ALA A 5 6.20 11.86 -6.36
C ALA A 5 5.89 13.06 -7.26
N PHE A 6 4.62 13.49 -7.28
CA PHE A 6 4.09 14.59 -8.11
C PHE A 6 3.96 14.32 -9.62
N GLY A 7 3.81 13.06 -10.05
CA GLY A 7 3.50 12.74 -11.45
C GLY A 7 4.68 12.94 -12.41
N MET A 8 5.89 13.16 -11.90
CA MET A 8 7.08 13.29 -12.72
C MET A 8 7.66 11.91 -13.06
N GLU A 9 7.75 11.64 -14.35
CA GLU A 9 8.40 10.46 -14.90
C GLU A 9 9.93 10.53 -14.71
N ARG A 10 10.51 9.48 -14.10
CA ARG A 10 11.97 9.31 -14.00
C ARG A 10 12.39 7.91 -14.44
N ASP A 11 13.59 7.84 -15.01
CA ASP A 11 14.23 6.55 -15.29
C ASP A 11 14.55 5.82 -13.98
N GLU A 12 14.04 4.60 -13.85
CA GLU A 12 14.30 3.72 -12.70
C GLU A 12 15.80 3.59 -12.40
N LYS A 13 16.61 3.45 -13.46
CA LYS A 13 18.07 3.27 -13.39
C LYS A 13 18.82 4.48 -12.82
N ARG A 14 18.18 5.67 -12.81
CA ARG A 14 18.78 6.90 -12.28
C ARG A 14 18.46 7.12 -10.79
N LEU A 15 17.56 6.32 -10.22
CA LEU A 15 17.14 6.46 -8.83
C LEU A 15 18.12 5.73 -7.90
N GLY A 16 18.66 6.45 -6.91
CA GLY A 16 19.54 5.88 -5.88
C GLY A 16 18.83 5.08 -4.78
N TYR A 17 17.58 4.68 -4.99
CA TYR A 17 16.77 3.94 -4.04
C TYR A 17 15.92 2.87 -4.73
N SER A 18 15.52 1.86 -3.96
CA SER A 18 14.70 0.78 -4.49
C SER A 18 13.25 1.23 -4.63
N ILE A 19 12.80 1.33 -5.87
CA ILE A 19 11.41 1.54 -6.27
C ILE A 19 10.93 0.29 -7.00
N THR A 20 9.63 0.05 -7.02
CA THR A 20 9.02 -0.93 -7.91
C THR A 20 7.79 -0.32 -8.51
N GLN A 21 7.76 -0.25 -9.85
CA GLN A 21 6.60 0.19 -10.61
C GLN A 21 5.76 -1.01 -10.99
N LEU A 22 4.46 -0.88 -10.85
CA LEU A 22 3.48 -1.83 -11.34
C LEU A 22 2.47 -1.07 -12.21
N ASP A 23 2.11 -1.67 -13.33
CA ASP A 23 1.04 -1.17 -14.18
C ASP A 23 -0.33 -1.65 -13.66
N ALA A 24 -1.42 -1.09 -14.19
CA ALA A 24 -2.80 -1.48 -13.86
C ALA A 24 -3.06 -3.00 -13.91
N SER A 25 -2.34 -3.74 -14.76
CA SER A 25 -2.43 -5.22 -14.83
C SER A 25 -2.09 -5.92 -13.51
N ALA A 26 -1.33 -5.26 -12.63
CA ALA A 26 -1.03 -5.79 -11.31
C ALA A 26 -2.25 -5.80 -10.37
N VAL A 27 -3.30 -5.03 -10.67
CA VAL A 27 -4.54 -4.95 -9.88
C VAL A 27 -5.78 -5.36 -10.66
N GLU A 28 -5.60 -5.96 -11.84
CA GLU A 28 -6.69 -6.42 -12.71
C GLU A 28 -7.63 -7.44 -12.03
N VAL A 29 -7.10 -8.23 -11.10
CA VAL A 29 -7.91 -9.13 -10.27
C VAL A 29 -8.70 -8.29 -9.26
N LYS A 30 -10.03 -8.27 -9.45
CA LYS A 30 -10.96 -7.55 -8.57
C LYS A 30 -10.98 -8.20 -7.19
N GLU A 31 -10.28 -7.58 -6.26
CA GLU A 31 -10.31 -7.89 -4.84
C GLU A 31 -11.10 -6.79 -4.12
N PRO A 32 -11.83 -7.10 -3.03
CA PRO A 32 -12.52 -6.09 -2.22
C PRO A 32 -11.58 -5.02 -1.67
N ASN A 33 -10.29 -5.33 -1.56
CA ASN A 33 -9.26 -4.39 -1.21
C ASN A 33 -8.12 -4.55 -2.21
N VAL A 34 -7.82 -3.47 -2.93
CA VAL A 34 -6.92 -3.49 -4.09
C VAL A 34 -5.50 -3.96 -3.75
N VAL A 35 -5.00 -3.69 -2.52
CA VAL A 35 -3.65 -4.10 -2.13
C VAL A 35 -3.50 -5.62 -1.99
N ASN A 36 -4.61 -6.36 -1.83
CA ASN A 36 -4.57 -7.82 -1.79
C ASN A 36 -4.07 -8.44 -3.08
N SER A 37 -4.37 -7.80 -4.22
CA SER A 37 -3.90 -8.26 -5.53
C SER A 37 -2.38 -8.11 -5.72
N LEU A 38 -1.72 -7.30 -4.88
CA LEU A 38 -0.27 -7.08 -4.91
C LEU A 38 0.52 -8.16 -4.16
N SER A 39 -0.17 -9.07 -3.46
CA SER A 39 0.46 -10.13 -2.69
C SER A 39 1.34 -11.01 -3.59
N GLY A 40 2.62 -11.15 -3.23
CA GLY A 40 3.59 -11.93 -4.01
C GLY A 40 4.07 -11.29 -5.32
N LYS A 41 3.50 -10.16 -5.74
CA LYS A 41 3.91 -9.46 -6.98
C LYS A 41 5.14 -8.57 -6.79
N VAL A 42 5.45 -8.19 -5.55
CA VAL A 42 6.52 -7.22 -5.23
C VAL A 42 7.46 -7.77 -4.17
N ALA A 43 8.73 -7.89 -4.51
CA ALA A 43 9.76 -8.32 -3.58
C ALA A 43 9.94 -7.33 -2.42
N GLY A 44 9.91 -7.85 -1.19
CA GLY A 44 10.05 -7.08 0.05
C GLY A 44 8.78 -6.37 0.50
N VAL A 45 7.64 -6.63 -0.16
CA VAL A 45 6.32 -6.20 0.30
C VAL A 45 5.56 -7.44 0.75
N THR A 46 5.05 -7.41 1.98
CA THR A 46 4.23 -8.46 2.56
C THR A 46 2.82 -7.92 2.73
N VAL A 47 1.84 -8.64 2.17
CA VAL A 47 0.43 -8.29 2.24
C VAL A 47 -0.30 -9.38 3.00
N ASN A 48 -0.92 -9.03 4.13
CA ASN A 48 -1.65 -9.93 5.00
C ASN A 48 -3.08 -9.44 5.19
N ARG A 49 -4.06 -10.24 4.77
CA ARG A 49 -5.47 -10.02 5.10
C ARG A 49 -5.65 -10.22 6.62
N THR A 50 -6.08 -9.19 7.34
CA THR A 50 -6.25 -9.28 8.80
C THR A 50 -7.62 -9.81 9.19
N ALA A 51 -8.60 -9.71 8.30
CA ALA A 51 -9.93 -10.28 8.47
C ALA A 51 -10.31 -11.15 7.25
N GLY A 52 -11.00 -12.26 7.51
CA GLY A 52 -11.46 -13.19 6.48
C GLY A 52 -12.84 -12.85 5.88
N GLY A 53 -13.48 -11.78 6.37
CA GLY A 53 -14.76 -11.31 5.85
C GLY A 53 -14.59 -10.46 4.58
N PRO A 54 -15.64 -10.35 3.74
CA PRO A 54 -15.63 -9.45 2.59
C PRO A 54 -15.42 -8.00 3.05
N GLY A 55 -14.52 -7.28 2.37
CA GLY A 55 -14.19 -5.89 2.71
C GLY A 55 -13.33 -5.72 3.97
N GLY A 56 -12.78 -6.80 4.54
CA GLY A 56 -11.90 -6.72 5.70
C GLY A 56 -10.59 -5.98 5.43
N SER A 57 -10.01 -5.40 6.48
CA SER A 57 -8.74 -4.69 6.39
C SER A 57 -7.59 -5.57 5.91
N THR A 58 -6.60 -4.92 5.31
CA THR A 58 -5.37 -5.55 4.83
C THR A 58 -4.15 -4.86 5.43
N ARG A 59 -3.29 -5.64 6.09
CA ARG A 59 -2.01 -5.15 6.61
C ARG A 59 -0.92 -5.33 5.55
N VAL A 60 -0.35 -4.21 5.11
CA VAL A 60 0.84 -4.19 4.26
C VAL A 60 2.08 -3.85 5.07
N LEU A 61 3.19 -4.54 4.82
CA LEU A 61 4.50 -4.29 5.43
C LEU A 61 5.55 -4.21 4.33
N ILE A 62 6.42 -3.20 4.40
CA ILE A 62 7.53 -3.02 3.47
C ILE A 62 8.83 -3.25 4.23
N ARG A 63 9.58 -4.28 3.85
CA ARG A 63 10.83 -4.72 4.51
C ARG A 63 10.66 -5.05 6.01
N GLY A 64 9.50 -5.58 6.38
CA GLY A 64 9.22 -6.06 7.73
C GLY A 64 8.69 -4.98 8.68
N ASN A 65 8.71 -5.28 9.97
CA ASN A 65 8.26 -4.36 11.02
C ASN A 65 9.38 -3.40 11.42
N ASN A 66 9.12 -2.10 11.31
CA ASN A 66 10.05 -1.03 11.68
C ASN A 66 9.73 -0.40 13.06
N LYS A 67 8.50 -0.54 13.56
CA LYS A 67 8.14 -0.19 14.95
C LYS A 67 7.78 -1.44 15.74
N LEU A 68 8.25 -1.49 16.98
CA LEU A 68 7.96 -2.59 17.91
C LEU A 68 6.50 -2.57 18.37
N THR A 69 5.91 -1.37 18.45
CA THR A 69 4.53 -1.15 18.87
C THR A 69 3.84 -0.17 17.92
N GLY A 70 2.53 -0.33 17.72
CA GLY A 70 1.72 0.59 16.91
C GLY A 70 1.57 0.16 15.45
N ASN A 71 1.46 1.15 14.55
CA ASN A 71 1.17 0.94 13.13
C ASN A 71 2.45 0.91 12.29
N ASN A 72 2.67 -0.21 11.59
CA ASN A 72 3.78 -0.42 10.64
C ASN A 72 3.32 -0.43 9.18
N GLN A 73 2.06 -0.04 8.92
CA GLN A 73 1.57 0.08 7.55
C GLN A 73 2.27 1.26 6.83
N PRO A 74 2.49 1.14 5.52
CA PRO A 74 3.08 2.21 4.73
C PRO A 74 2.15 3.41 4.61
N LEU A 75 2.73 4.54 4.21
CA LEU A 75 1.96 5.69 3.76
C LEU A 75 1.40 5.42 2.36
N TYR A 76 0.09 5.54 2.21
CA TYR A 76 -0.57 5.53 0.92
C TYR A 76 -0.76 6.96 0.42
N VAL A 77 -0.43 7.18 -0.85
CA VAL A 77 -0.55 8.47 -1.53
C VAL A 77 -1.28 8.24 -2.84
N VAL A 78 -2.35 8.99 -3.06
CA VAL A 78 -3.18 8.95 -4.27
C VAL A 78 -3.07 10.33 -4.91
N ASP A 79 -2.62 10.39 -6.17
CA ASP A 79 -2.43 11.65 -6.91
C ASP A 79 -1.66 12.74 -6.15
N GLY A 80 -0.65 12.33 -5.37
CA GLY A 80 0.18 13.22 -4.56
C GLY A 80 -0.42 13.61 -3.20
N VAL A 81 -1.65 13.19 -2.89
CA VAL A 81 -2.32 13.44 -1.61
C VAL A 81 -2.24 12.21 -0.72
N PRO A 82 -1.71 12.32 0.51
CA PRO A 82 -1.69 11.20 1.45
C PRO A 82 -3.10 10.87 1.94
N ILE A 83 -3.46 9.59 1.92
CA ILE A 83 -4.75 9.10 2.40
C ILE A 83 -4.65 8.50 3.80
N ASN A 84 -5.76 8.47 4.51
CA ASN A 84 -5.86 7.81 5.80
C ASN A 84 -6.22 6.33 5.61
N ASN A 85 -5.34 5.42 6.01
CA ASN A 85 -5.60 3.97 5.99
C ASN A 85 -5.83 3.40 7.39
N ALA A 86 -6.55 4.12 8.25
CA ALA A 86 -6.96 3.59 9.55
C ALA A 86 -7.95 2.43 9.34
N ASN A 87 -7.78 1.36 10.12
CA ASN A 87 -8.77 0.30 10.22
C ASN A 87 -10.01 0.85 10.94
N LEU A 88 -11.16 0.73 10.28
CA LEU A 88 -12.45 1.18 10.77
C LEU A 88 -13.04 0.06 11.63
N GLY A 89 -12.91 0.19 12.95
CA GLY A 89 -13.44 -0.79 13.90
C GLY A 89 -12.78 -2.16 13.79
N PRO A 90 -11.55 -2.35 14.29
CA PRO A 90 -10.86 -3.62 14.20
C PRO A 90 -11.55 -4.69 15.05
N ALA A 91 -11.65 -5.90 14.51
CA ALA A 91 -12.04 -7.06 15.31
C ALA A 91 -11.01 -7.28 16.43
N ILE A 92 -11.50 -7.51 17.65
CA ILE A 92 -10.65 -7.71 18.83
C ILE A 92 -10.60 -9.19 19.22
N ARG A 93 -9.71 -9.53 20.16
CA ARG A 93 -9.54 -10.91 20.68
C ARG A 93 -10.84 -11.54 21.19
N TRP A 94 -11.80 -10.72 21.58
CA TRP A 94 -13.10 -11.15 22.12
C TRP A 94 -14.23 -11.17 21.07
N GLY A 95 -13.89 -11.03 19.78
CA GLY A 95 -14.84 -10.96 18.67
C GLY A 95 -14.97 -9.54 18.11
N GLY A 96 -15.91 -9.36 17.20
CA GLY A 96 -16.14 -8.12 16.47
C GLY A 96 -16.03 -8.30 14.95
N TYR A 97 -16.44 -7.27 14.23
CA TYR A 97 -16.34 -7.19 12.77
C TYR A 97 -15.27 -6.18 12.42
N ASP A 98 -14.45 -6.50 11.43
CA ASP A 98 -13.54 -5.54 10.80
C ASP A 98 -14.31 -4.85 9.67
N TYR A 99 -14.48 -3.52 9.75
CA TYR A 99 -15.21 -2.76 8.73
C TYR A 99 -14.33 -2.28 7.58
N GLY A 100 -13.10 -2.80 7.47
CA GLY A 100 -12.17 -2.45 6.41
C GLY A 100 -11.24 -1.29 6.77
N ASP A 101 -10.51 -0.86 5.75
CA ASP A 101 -9.53 0.23 5.82
C ASP A 101 -9.69 1.16 4.62
N GLY A 102 -9.14 2.37 4.72
CA GLY A 102 -9.33 3.41 3.71
C GLY A 102 -8.76 3.08 2.32
N ILE A 103 -7.83 2.13 2.20
CA ILE A 103 -7.31 1.67 0.90
C ILE A 103 -8.30 0.74 0.19
N GLY A 104 -9.21 0.10 0.92
CA GLY A 104 -10.32 -0.66 0.37
C GLY A 104 -11.33 0.20 -0.41
N ASP A 105 -11.38 1.51 -0.17
CA ASP A 105 -12.28 2.43 -0.87
C ASP A 105 -11.80 2.76 -2.30
N ILE A 106 -10.56 2.41 -2.68
CA ILE A 106 -10.04 2.65 -4.01
C ILE A 106 -10.47 1.53 -4.97
N VAL A 107 -11.09 1.92 -6.08
CA VAL A 107 -11.52 1.02 -7.14
C VAL A 107 -10.32 0.66 -8.02
N SER A 108 -10.08 -0.63 -8.27
CA SER A 108 -8.97 -1.10 -9.12
C SER A 108 -9.00 -0.52 -10.54
N ASP A 109 -10.20 -0.29 -11.09
CA ASP A 109 -10.39 0.21 -12.45
C ASP A 109 -9.92 1.69 -12.60
N ASP A 110 -9.79 2.42 -11.49
CA ASP A 110 -9.31 3.82 -11.48
C ASP A 110 -7.78 3.92 -11.29
N ILE A 111 -7.06 2.79 -11.20
CA ILE A 111 -5.61 2.76 -10.99
C ILE A 111 -4.89 2.63 -12.32
N GLU A 112 -4.17 3.67 -12.72
CA GLU A 112 -3.28 3.63 -13.87
C GLU A 112 -1.94 2.93 -13.56
N SER A 113 -1.31 3.33 -12.44
CA SER A 113 -0.02 2.79 -12.04
C SER A 113 0.19 2.85 -10.53
N ILE A 114 1.02 1.94 -10.02
CA ILE A 114 1.38 1.85 -8.60
C ILE A 114 2.89 1.92 -8.47
N SER A 115 3.34 2.87 -7.64
CA SER A 115 4.75 3.11 -7.38
C SER A 115 5.06 2.80 -5.92
N ILE A 116 5.87 1.75 -5.67
CA ILE A 116 6.20 1.32 -4.31
C ILE A 116 7.61 1.76 -3.95
N LEU A 117 7.69 2.69 -3.00
CA LEU A 117 8.93 3.21 -2.44
C LEU A 117 9.39 2.34 -1.27
N LYS A 118 10.44 1.53 -1.48
CA LYS A 118 10.88 0.54 -0.48
C LYS A 118 11.95 1.05 0.48
N GLY A 119 12.46 2.27 0.27
CA GLY A 119 13.59 2.82 1.02
C GLY A 119 13.34 4.21 1.59
N PRO A 120 14.03 4.57 2.70
CA PRO A 120 13.85 5.84 3.39
C PRO A 120 14.21 7.05 2.51
N ASN A 121 15.19 6.89 1.60
CA ASN A 121 15.62 7.96 0.70
C ASN A 121 14.53 8.38 -0.32
N GLY A 122 13.67 7.45 -0.73
CA GLY A 122 12.53 7.77 -1.60
C GLY A 122 11.33 8.33 -0.83
N ALA A 123 11.17 7.91 0.43
CA ALA A 123 10.11 8.36 1.33
C ALA A 123 10.35 9.76 1.92
N ALA A 124 11.57 10.29 1.87
CA ALA A 124 11.92 11.61 2.41
C ALA A 124 11.05 12.76 1.87
N LEU A 125 10.54 12.64 0.63
CA LEU A 125 9.63 13.62 0.03
C LEU A 125 8.26 13.70 0.71
N TYR A 126 7.88 12.65 1.46
CA TYR A 126 6.59 12.55 2.15
C TYR A 126 6.71 12.62 3.68
N GLY A 127 7.92 12.81 4.20
CA GLY A 127 8.19 12.97 5.63
C GLY A 127 8.16 11.66 6.43
N SER A 128 8.21 11.78 7.76
CA SER A 128 8.15 10.66 8.70
C SER A 128 6.71 10.35 9.13
N ARG A 129 6.22 9.13 8.93
CA ARG A 129 4.96 8.64 9.51
C ARG A 129 5.15 7.25 10.14
#